data_AF-A0A7C4LHB1-F1
#
_entry.id   AF-A0A7C4LHB1-F1
#
_cell.length_a   1.000
_cell.length_b   1.000
_cell.length_c   1.000
_cell.angle_alpha   90.00
_cell.angle_beta   90.00
_cell.angle_gamma   90.00
#
_symmetry.space_group_name_H-M   'P 1'
#
loop_
_entity.id
_entity.type
_entity.pdbx_description
1 polymer ?
#
loop_
_entity_poly.entity_id
_entity_poly.type
_entity_poly.pdbx_seq_one_letter_code
_entity_poly.pdbx_strand_id
1 'polypeptide(L)'
;MTCLRDDPCSWLKKVSAEVIKELPLTKRYSQHVMVDCKLGYLFRENLSRLNVRSAVEIGAGPGLLTKFIKDSVKYLIAVELDIKFLEFGSKTNQRRT
;
A
#
# COMPACT_ATOMS: atom_id res chain seq x y z
N MET A 1 2.32 14.34 -23.24
CA MET A 1 3.22 13.29 -22.72
C MET A 1 2.57 12.72 -21.46
N THR A 2 1.70 11.73 -21.62
CA THR A 2 0.98 11.10 -20.51
C THR A 2 1.90 10.07 -19.87
N CYS A 3 2.45 10.37 -18.70
CA CYS A 3 3.06 9.34 -17.86
C CYS A 3 1.97 8.30 -17.57
N LEU A 4 2.06 7.12 -18.20
CA LEU A 4 1.16 6.01 -17.93
C LEU A 4 1.25 5.72 -16.44
N ARG A 5 0.20 6.08 -15.68
CA ARG A 5 0.08 5.67 -14.29
C ARG A 5 0.01 4.14 -14.33
N ASP A 6 1.06 3.47 -13.86
CA ASP A 6 1.05 2.02 -13.66
C ASP A 6 -0.27 1.63 -12.99
N ASP A 7 -1.02 0.72 -13.63
CA ASP A 7 -2.25 0.15 -13.08
C ASP A 7 -1.99 -0.35 -11.64
N PRO A 8 -2.76 0.09 -10.63
CA PRO A 8 -2.57 -0.33 -9.25
C PRO A 8 -2.50 -1.85 -9.05
N CYS A 9 -3.21 -2.64 -9.86
CA CYS A 9 -3.12 -4.11 -9.77
C CYS A 9 -1.79 -4.65 -10.28
N SER A 10 -1.33 -4.19 -11.44
CA SER A 10 -0.01 -4.57 -11.98
C SER A 10 1.11 -4.18 -11.00
N TRP A 11 1.03 -2.97 -10.43
CA TRP A 11 1.94 -2.53 -9.38
C TRP A 11 1.88 -3.44 -8.14
N LEU A 12 0.67 -3.75 -7.65
CA LEU A 12 0.48 -4.62 -6.48
C LEU A 12 1.12 -5.99 -6.71
N LYS A 13 0.87 -6.60 -7.87
CA LYS A 13 1.41 -7.92 -8.22
C LYS A 13 2.94 -7.92 -8.21
N LYS A 14 3.57 -6.89 -8.78
CA LYS A 14 5.02 -6.75 -8.79
C LYS A 14 5.58 -6.56 -7.38
N VAL A 15 5.08 -5.56 -6.67
CA VAL A 15 5.64 -5.17 -5.36
C VAL A 15 5.36 -6.23 -4.30
N SER A 16 4.19 -6.86 -4.31
CA SER A 16 3.91 -7.97 -3.37
C SER A 16 4.87 -9.15 -3.59
N ALA A 17 5.21 -9.49 -4.83
CA ALA A 17 6.21 -10.52 -5.11
C ALA A 17 7.61 -10.13 -4.60
N GLU A 18 8.01 -8.87 -4.77
CA GLU A 18 9.27 -8.33 -4.23
C GLU A 18 9.28 -8.38 -2.70
N VAL A 19 8.21 -7.95 -2.03
CA VAL A 19 8.06 -8.00 -0.56
C VAL A 19 8.17 -9.42 -0.05
N ILE A 20 7.46 -10.38 -0.66
CA ILE A 20 7.48 -11.79 -0.27
C ILE A 20 8.88 -12.38 -0.42
N LYS A 21 9.64 -11.94 -1.43
CA LYS A 21 10.99 -12.43 -1.71
C LYS A 21 12.06 -11.79 -0.81
N GLU A 22 11.97 -10.49 -0.56
CA GLU A 22 13.04 -9.70 0.06
C GLU A 22 12.85 -9.49 1.56
N LEU A 23 11.61 -9.53 2.07
CA LEU A 23 11.31 -9.20 3.46
C LEU A 23 10.86 -10.44 4.24
N PRO A 24 11.56 -10.80 5.32
CA PRO A 24 11.12 -11.89 6.20
C PRO A 24 9.87 -11.44 6.97
N LEU A 25 8.72 -12.03 6.63
CA LEU A 25 7.45 -11.80 7.32
C LEU A 25 7.46 -12.48 8.68
N THR A 26 7.16 -11.72 9.72
CA THR A 26 7.20 -12.20 11.10
C THR A 26 5.79 -12.56 11.58
N LYS A 27 5.52 -13.86 11.75
CA LYS A 27 4.21 -14.37 12.21
C LYS A 27 3.79 -13.81 13.58
N ARG A 28 4.74 -13.55 14.48
CA ARG A 28 4.49 -12.94 15.80
C ARG A 28 3.82 -11.56 15.72
N TYR A 29 4.06 -10.83 14.62
CA TYR A 29 3.47 -9.52 14.37
C TYR A 29 2.28 -9.59 13.40
N SER A 30 1.73 -10.78 13.14
CA SER A 30 0.62 -11.01 12.22
C SER A 30 0.84 -10.34 10.86
N GLN A 31 2.07 -10.38 10.35
CA GLN A 31 2.42 -9.75 9.09
C GLN A 31 1.95 -10.59 7.90
N HIS A 32 1.02 -10.03 7.14
CA HIS A 32 0.46 -10.64 5.92
C HIS A 32 0.54 -9.64 4.77
N VAL A 33 0.83 -10.15 3.58
CA VAL A 33 0.96 -9.33 2.37
C VAL A 33 -0.37 -9.31 1.64
N MET A 34 -0.91 -8.12 1.38
CA MET A 34 -2.07 -7.97 0.50
C MET A 34 -1.65 -8.31 -0.94
N VAL A 35 -2.29 -9.31 -1.54
CA VAL A 35 -2.00 -9.75 -2.92
C VAL A 35 -3.22 -9.62 -3.85
N ASP A 36 -4.42 -9.45 -3.30
CA ASP A 36 -5.65 -9.31 -4.07
C ASP A 36 -5.97 -7.84 -4.36
N CYS A 37 -5.96 -7.49 -5.64
CA CYS A 37 -6.29 -6.15 -6.09
C CYS A 37 -7.77 -5.77 -5.87
N LYS A 38 -8.68 -6.74 -5.93
CA LYS A 38 -10.12 -6.48 -5.70
C LYS A 38 -10.36 -5.95 -4.29
N LEU A 39 -9.58 -6.44 -3.32
CA LEU A 39 -9.63 -5.95 -1.94
C LEU A 39 -9.23 -4.47 -1.86
N GLY A 40 -8.15 -4.09 -2.54
CA GLY A 40 -7.70 -2.69 -2.59
C GLY A 40 -8.75 -1.74 -3.19
N TYR A 41 -9.41 -2.15 -4.29
CA TYR A 41 -10.50 -1.38 -4.88
C TYR A 41 -11.73 -1.31 -3.97
N LEU A 42 -12.09 -2.41 -3.31
CA LEU A 42 -13.22 -2.41 -2.37
C LEU A 42 -13.03 -1.40 -1.24
N PHE A 43 -11.84 -1.32 -0.64
CA PHE A 43 -11.53 -0.29 0.36
C PHE A 43 -11.67 1.13 -0.21
N ARG A 44 -11.09 1.38 -1.39
CA ARG A 44 -11.19 2.67 -2.09
C ARG A 44 -12.63 3.09 -2.35
N GLU A 45 -13.45 2.18 -2.86
CA GLU A 45 -14.87 2.41 -3.14
C GLU A 45 -15.65 2.70 -1.86
N ASN A 46 -15.42 1.93 -0.79
CA ASN A 46 -16.07 2.16 0.49
C ASN A 46 -15.71 3.52 1.09
N LEU A 47 -14.43 3.91 1.06
CA LEU A 47 -13.99 5.23 1.52
C LEU A 47 -14.66 6.37 0.75
N SER A 48 -14.77 6.21 -0.58
CA SER A 48 -15.43 7.17 -1.45
C SER A 48 -16.93 7.26 -1.15
N ARG A 49 -17.62 6.12 -1.01
CA ARG A 49 -19.06 6.04 -0.68
C ARG A 49 -19.39 6.65 0.68
N LEU A 50 -18.49 6.50 1.65
CA LEU A 50 -18.65 7.05 2.99
C LEU A 50 -18.21 8.52 3.09
N ASN A 51 -17.76 9.14 1.98
CA ASN A 51 -17.21 10.49 1.94
C ASN A 51 -16.12 10.73 3.00
N VAL A 52 -15.24 9.75 3.20
CA VAL A 52 -14.18 9.83 4.20
C VAL A 52 -13.18 10.91 3.80
N ARG A 53 -13.07 11.95 4.62
CA ARG A 53 -12.12 13.04 4.40
C ARG A 53 -10.73 12.73 4.97
N SER A 54 -10.67 12.06 6.11
CA SER A 54 -9.43 11.75 6.82
C SER A 54 -9.43 10.29 7.23
N ALA A 55 -8.31 9.60 7.04
CA ALA A 55 -8.12 8.22 7.44
C ALA A 55 -6.79 8.00 8.15
N VAL A 56 -6.78 7.04 9.07
CA VAL A 56 -5.58 6.52 9.72
C VAL A 56 -5.48 5.03 9.38
N GLU A 57 -4.39 4.64 8.74
CA GLU A 57 -4.06 3.25 8.44
C GLU A 57 -3.03 2.76 9.45
N ILE A 58 -3.37 1.71 10.22
CA ILE A 58 -2.49 1.10 11.21
C ILE A 58 -1.96 -0.21 10.64
N GLY A 59 -0.64 -0.41 10.66
CA GLY A 59 0.00 -1.57 10.05
C GLY A 59 0.04 -1.45 8.53
N ALA A 60 0.49 -0.28 8.04
CA ALA A 60 0.54 0.02 6.61
C ALA A 60 1.46 -0.93 5.82
N GLY A 61 2.38 -1.61 6.51
CA GLY A 61 3.37 -2.49 5.92
C GLY A 61 4.18 -1.74 4.86
N PRO A 62 4.44 -2.35 3.69
CA PRO A 62 5.13 -1.68 2.59
C PRO A 62 4.24 -0.69 1.81
N GLY A 63 3.06 -0.34 2.31
CA GLY A 63 2.15 0.63 1.72
C GLY A 63 1.26 0.06 0.60
N LEU A 64 0.99 -1.25 0.61
CA LEU A 64 0.23 -1.91 -0.46
C LEU A 64 -1.22 -1.44 -0.50
N LEU A 65 -1.91 -1.42 0.64
CA LEU A 65 -3.27 -0.87 0.72
C LEU A 65 -3.25 0.66 0.62
N THR A 66 -2.30 1.32 1.28
CA THR A 66 -2.05 2.77 1.19
C THR A 66 -2.08 3.28 -0.24
N LYS A 67 -1.46 2.56 -1.19
CA LYS A 67 -1.43 2.93 -2.62
C LYS A 67 -2.82 3.05 -3.24
N PHE A 68 -3.77 2.18 -2.85
CA PHE A 68 -5.14 2.20 -3.36
C PHE A 68 -5.96 3.31 -2.74
N ILE A 69 -5.80 3.57 -1.45
CA ILE A 69 -6.70 4.44 -0.68
C ILE A 69 -6.26 5.90 -0.62
N LYS A 70 -4.97 6.20 -0.79
CA LYS A 70 -4.40 7.55 -0.59
C LYS A 70 -5.07 8.65 -1.42
N ASP A 71 -5.50 8.33 -2.63
CA ASP A 71 -6.10 9.32 -3.55
C ASP A 71 -7.63 9.44 -3.33
N SER A 72 -8.19 8.64 -2.41
CA SER A 72 -9.63 8.59 -2.11
C SER A 72 -9.99 9.33 -0.83
N VAL A 73 -9.00 9.83 -0.10
CA VAL A 73 -9.16 10.64 1.12
C VAL A 73 -8.32 11.91 0.99
N LYS A 74 -8.70 12.98 1.70
CA LYS A 74 -7.93 14.23 1.68
C LYS A 74 -6.67 14.15 2.54
N TYR A 75 -6.76 13.48 3.67
CA TYR A 75 -5.66 13.28 4.61
C TYR A 75 -5.53 11.80 4.95
N LEU A 76 -4.37 11.21 4.71
CA LEU A 76 -4.06 9.85 5.09
C LEU A 76 -2.81 9.85 5.98
N ILE A 77 -2.95 9.31 7.18
CA ILE A 77 -1.81 8.99 8.05
C ILE A 77 -1.63 7.48 8.02
N ALA A 78 -0.49 7.02 7.53
CA ALA A 78 -0.13 5.61 7.52
C ALA A 78 0.93 5.36 8.60
N VAL A 79 0.65 4.45 9.53
CA VAL A 79 1.51 4.12 10.66
C VAL A 79 2.08 2.72 10.48
N GLU A 80 3.40 2.61 10.54
CA GLU A 80 4.15 1.36 10.49
C GLU A 80 5.23 1.37 11.58
N LEU A 81 5.36 0.25 12.30
CA LEU A 81 6.29 0.11 13.41
C LEU A 81 7.53 -0.71 13.05
N ASP A 82 7.42 -1.59 12.04
CA ASP A 82 8.53 -2.41 11.56
C ASP A 82 9.34 -1.65 10.51
N ILE A 83 10.55 -1.24 10.92
CA ILE A 83 11.46 -0.42 10.11
C ILE A 83 11.78 -1.05 8.75
N LYS A 84 11.77 -2.38 8.62
CA LYS A 84 12.08 -3.06 7.35
C LYS A 84 11.08 -2.70 6.25
N PHE A 85 9.81 -2.46 6.59
CA PHE A 85 8.80 -2.06 5.64
C PHE A 85 8.92 -0.58 5.27
N LEU A 86 9.33 0.27 6.22
CA LEU A 86 9.63 1.68 5.96
C LEU A 86 10.77 1.83 4.95
N GLU A 87 11.88 1.12 5.18
CA GLU A 87 13.03 1.14 4.28
C GLU A 87 12.70 0.62 2.87
N PHE A 88 11.90 -0.44 2.78
CA PHE A 88 11.43 -0.98 1.51
C PHE A 88 10.52 0.01 0.76
N GLY A 89 9.59 0.65 1.46
CA GLY A 89 8.71 1.68 0.90
C GLY A 89 9.47 2.90 0.38
N SER A 90 10.55 3.31 1.06
CA SER A 90 11.40 4.41 0.60
C SER A 90 12.16 4.07 -0.70
N LYS A 91 12.70 2.85 -0.82
CA LYS A 91 13.42 2.40 -2.02
C LYS A 91 12.51 2.30 -3.26
N THR A 92 11.28 1.86 -3.07
CA THR A 92 10.29 1.73 -4.16
C THR A 92 9.77 3.08 -4.65
N ASN A 93 9.74 4.11 -3.81
CA ASN A 93 9.39 5.47 -4.21
C ASN A 93 10.53 6.21 -4.93
N GLN A 94 11.79 5.95 -4.58
CA GLN A 94 12.95 6.61 -5.23
C GLN A 94 13.22 6.11 -6.66
N ARG A 95 12.87 4.87 -7.01
CA ARG A 95 13.01 4.35 -8.39
C ARG A 95 12.03 4.96 -9.41
N ARG A 96 11.22 5.95 -9.00
CA ARG A 96 10.21 6.63 -9.84
C ARG A 96 10.47 8.13 -10.05
N THR A 97 11.59 8.66 -9.52
CA THR A 97 12.12 10.00 -9.84
C THR A 97 13.36 9.86 -10.71
#